data_AF-A0A2T9YWD6-F1
#
_entry.id   AF-A0A2T9YWD6-F1
#
_cell.length_a   1.000
_cell.length_b   1.000
_cell.length_c   1.000
_cell.angle_alpha   90.00
_cell.angle_beta   90.00
_cell.angle_gamma   90.00
#
_symmetry.space_group_name_H-M   'P 1'
#
loop_
_entity.id
_entity.type
_entity.pdbx_description
1 polymer ?
#
loop_
_entity_poly.entity_id
_entity_poly.type
_entity_poly.pdbx_seq_one_letter_code
_entity_poly.pdbx_strand_id
1 'polypeptide(L)'
;MKLEICSFSGGKIYPGRGRVFVRGDSRTFRFLNSKSESLFHQSKNPRKISWTVVYRSLHRKGISEEVSKKRTRRTVKYNRAIIGLSWDNIQNRKNEKPEVRAASRKTAIEKAKSVKAKSQKPKAKAPVKK
;
A
#
# COMPACT_ATOMS: atom_id res chain seq x y z
N MET A 1 3.02 -34.15 -17.38
CA MET A 1 4.42 -33.88 -16.99
C MET A 1 4.72 -32.38 -17.17
N LYS A 2 5.48 -31.76 -16.26
CA LYS A 2 5.70 -30.30 -16.26
C LYS A 2 6.82 -29.89 -17.21
N LEU A 3 6.62 -28.80 -17.96
CA LEU A 3 7.66 -28.13 -18.73
C LEU A 3 8.47 -27.24 -17.79
N GLU A 4 9.74 -27.55 -17.64
CA GLU A 4 10.66 -26.76 -16.83
C GLU A 4 11.27 -25.62 -17.67
N ILE A 5 11.88 -24.64 -17.02
CA ILE A 5 12.53 -23.51 -17.70
C ILE A 5 14.02 -23.58 -17.41
N CYS A 6 14.83 -23.38 -18.45
CA CYS A 6 16.27 -23.28 -18.34
C CYS A 6 16.66 -22.04 -17.54
N SER A 7 17.41 -22.22 -16.46
CA SER A 7 17.83 -21.14 -15.56
C SER A 7 18.77 -20.13 -16.23
N PHE A 8 19.53 -20.54 -17.25
CA PHE A 8 20.45 -19.66 -17.97
C PHE A 8 19.79 -18.99 -19.19
N SER A 9 19.19 -19.79 -20.07
CA SER A 9 18.69 -19.29 -21.35
C SER A 9 17.24 -18.84 -21.34
N GLY A 10 16.42 -19.33 -20.41
CA GLY A 10 14.97 -19.14 -20.39
C GLY A 10 14.19 -20.02 -21.38
N GLY A 11 14.85 -20.99 -22.04
CA GLY A 11 14.19 -21.94 -22.94
C GLY A 11 13.36 -22.99 -22.19
N LYS A 12 12.29 -23.50 -22.82
CA LYS A 12 11.47 -24.59 -22.27
C LYS A 12 12.22 -25.92 -22.31
N ILE A 13 12.19 -26.67 -21.22
CA ILE A 13 12.82 -27.98 -21.05
C ILE A 13 11.71 -29.02 -20.98
N TYR A 14 11.72 -29.91 -21.96
CA TYR A 14 10.84 -31.07 -22.01
C TYR A 14 11.37 -32.20 -21.10
N PRO A 15 10.49 -33.09 -20.64
CA PRO A 15 10.86 -34.37 -20.03
C PRO A 15 12.04 -35.07 -20.71
N GLY A 16 13.00 -35.57 -19.93
CA GLY A 16 14.16 -36.31 -20.43
C GLY A 16 15.20 -35.47 -21.18
N ARG A 17 15.03 -34.14 -21.24
CA ARG A 17 15.96 -33.22 -21.91
C ARG A 17 16.80 -32.45 -20.88
N GLY A 18 18.09 -32.31 -21.17
CA GLY A 18 18.97 -31.42 -20.41
C GLY A 18 19.50 -32.03 -19.13
N ARG A 19 19.99 -31.18 -18.22
CA ARG A 19 20.63 -31.58 -16.96
C ARG A 19 20.16 -30.70 -15.82
N VAL A 20 20.26 -31.22 -14.60
CA VAL A 20 19.94 -30.50 -13.37
C VAL A 20 21.21 -30.43 -12.53
N PHE A 21 21.60 -29.22 -12.12
CA PHE A 21 22.73 -28.98 -11.25
C PHE A 21 22.21 -28.43 -9.91
N VAL A 22 22.51 -29.13 -8.82
CA VAL A 22 22.23 -28.66 -7.47
C VAL A 22 23.53 -28.13 -6.88
N ARG A 23 23.54 -26.84 -6.56
CA ARG A 23 24.69 -26.18 -5.96
C ARG A 23 24.68 -26.40 -4.44
N GLY A 24 25.84 -26.29 -3.79
CA GLY A 24 25.99 -26.54 -2.34
C GLY A 24 25.09 -25.68 -1.44
N ASP A 25 24.59 -24.54 -1.92
CA ASP A 25 23.59 -23.71 -1.24
C ASP A 25 22.14 -24.19 -1.47
N SER A 26 21.96 -25.44 -1.88
CA SER A 26 20.67 -26.08 -2.22
C SER A 26 19.93 -25.42 -3.40
N ARG A 27 20.56 -24.52 -4.15
CA ARG A 27 19.94 -23.93 -5.34
C ARG A 27 20.01 -24.89 -6.51
N THR A 28 18.84 -25.12 -7.12
CA THR A 28 18.70 -25.98 -8.29
C THR A 28 18.71 -25.15 -9.57
N PHE A 29 19.63 -25.47 -10.47
CA PHE A 29 19.72 -24.90 -11.81
C PHE A 29 19.35 -25.97 -12.83
N ARG A 30 18.46 -25.63 -13.77
CA ARG A 30 18.07 -26.53 -14.86
C ARG A 30 18.66 -26.01 -16.16
N PHE A 31 19.29 -26.88 -16.92
CA PHE A 31 19.93 -26.53 -18.19
C PHE A 31 19.27 -27.30 -19.33
N LEU A 32 18.93 -26.60 -20.41
CA LEU A 32 18.34 -27.20 -21.61
C LEU A 32 19.37 -28.03 -22.38
N ASN A 33 20.62 -27.58 -22.43
CA ASN A 33 21.71 -28.19 -23.19
C ASN A 33 23.08 -27.89 -22.57
N SER A 34 24.10 -28.59 -23.05
CA SER A 34 25.50 -28.43 -22.62
C SER A 34 26.04 -27.00 -22.85
N LYS A 35 25.56 -26.28 -23.87
CA LYS A 35 25.92 -24.87 -24.10
C LYS A 35 25.53 -23.98 -22.92
N SER A 36 24.29 -24.12 -22.43
CA SER A 36 23.82 -23.35 -21.27
C SER A 36 24.52 -23.72 -19.96
N GLU A 37 24.85 -25.00 -19.77
CA GLU A 37 25.60 -25.50 -18.62
C GLU A 37 27.06 -25.01 -18.64
N SER A 38 27.75 -25.13 -19.77
CA SER A 38 29.13 -24.68 -19.93
C SER A 38 29.27 -23.17 -19.67
N LEU A 39 28.38 -22.35 -20.24
CA LEU A 39 28.41 -20.90 -19.99
C LEU A 39 28.12 -20.55 -18.52
N PHE A 40 27.29 -21.33 -17.83
CA PHE A 40 27.03 -21.16 -16.41
C PHE A 40 28.28 -21.47 -15.57
N HIS A 41 28.99 -22.57 -15.87
CA HIS A 41 30.23 -22.91 -15.17
C HIS A 41 31.39 -21.95 -15.49
N GLN A 42 31.42 -21.41 -16.70
CA GLN A 42 32.31 -20.30 -17.07
C GLN A 42 31.92 -18.95 -16.41
N SER A 43 30.91 -18.95 -15.53
CA SER A 43 30.43 -17.78 -14.80
C SER A 43 30.04 -16.61 -15.73
N LYS A 44 29.53 -16.92 -16.93
CA LYS A 44 29.05 -15.89 -17.86
C LYS A 44 27.69 -15.37 -17.41
N ASN A 45 27.48 -14.07 -17.54
CA ASN A 45 26.20 -13.46 -17.17
C ASN A 45 25.21 -13.55 -18.34
N PRO A 46 24.04 -14.20 -18.19
CA PRO A 46 23.01 -14.27 -19.23
C PRO A 46 22.61 -12.90 -19.79
N ARG A 47 22.64 -11.85 -18.97
CA ARG A 47 22.31 -10.46 -19.38
C ARG A 47 23.24 -9.89 -20.44
N LYS A 48 24.41 -10.49 -20.66
CA LYS A 48 25.39 -10.11 -21.70
C LYS A 48 25.35 -11.04 -22.92
N ILE A 49 24.57 -12.13 -22.87
CA ILE A 49 24.52 -13.15 -23.93
C ILE A 49 23.26 -12.95 -24.77
N SER A 50 23.45 -12.50 -26.01
CA SER A 50 22.42 -11.96 -26.90
C SER A 50 21.22 -12.86 -27.17
N TRP A 51 21.43 -14.18 -27.21
CA TRP A 51 20.40 -15.17 -27.53
C TRP A 51 19.53 -15.58 -26.34
N THR A 52 19.89 -15.18 -25.11
CA THR A 52 19.10 -15.55 -23.93
C THR A 52 17.82 -14.72 -23.83
N VAL A 53 16.78 -15.30 -23.25
CA VAL A 53 15.50 -14.60 -23.02
C VAL A 53 15.71 -13.38 -22.12
N VAL A 54 16.56 -13.50 -21.11
CA VAL A 54 16.89 -12.40 -20.18
C VAL A 54 17.53 -11.23 -20.91
N TYR A 55 18.51 -11.49 -21.79
CA TYR A 55 19.12 -10.43 -22.61
C TYR A 55 18.06 -9.75 -23.48
N ARG A 56 17.24 -10.53 -24.19
CA ARG A 56 16.23 -9.98 -25.10
C ARG A 56 15.22 -9.11 -24.36
N SER A 57 14.77 -9.55 -23.17
CA SER A 57 13.86 -8.77 -22.32
C SER A 57 14.49 -7.45 -21.86
N LEU A 58 15.75 -7.47 -21.39
CA LEU A 58 16.48 -6.26 -20.97
C LEU A 58 16.63 -5.25 -22.12
N HIS A 59 16.89 -5.73 -23.33
CA HIS A 59 17.11 -4.92 -24.52
C HIS A 59 15.82 -4.67 -25.32
N ARG A 60 14.65 -4.94 -24.72
CA ARG A 60 13.32 -4.77 -25.32
C ARG A 60 13.15 -5.42 -26.69
N LYS A 61 13.87 -6.53 -26.96
CA LYS A 61 13.79 -7.26 -28.23
C LYS A 61 12.58 -8.19 -28.25
N GLY A 62 11.69 -8.00 -29.21
CA GLY A 62 10.51 -8.85 -29.39
C GLY A 62 9.40 -8.61 -28.38
N ILE A 63 9.37 -7.42 -27.76
CA ILE A 63 8.24 -6.95 -26.96
C ILE A 63 7.31 -6.21 -27.92
N SER A 64 6.36 -6.92 -28.53
CA SER A 64 5.35 -6.31 -29.40
C SER A 64 4.15 -5.77 -28.62
N GLU A 65 3.89 -6.31 -27.44
CA GLU A 65 2.77 -5.93 -26.57
C GLU A 65 3.26 -5.84 -25.12
N GLU A 66 3.73 -4.66 -24.70
CA GLU A 66 3.48 -4.29 -23.31
C GLU A 66 1.98 -4.06 -23.20
N VAL A 67 1.22 -5.13 -22.91
CA VAL A 67 -0.20 -5.01 -22.56
C VAL A 67 -0.26 -4.17 -21.29
N SER A 68 -0.40 -2.86 -21.47
CA SER A 68 -0.64 -1.95 -20.36
C SER A 68 -1.89 -2.44 -19.66
N LYS A 69 -1.73 -2.98 -18.45
CA LYS A 69 -2.86 -3.45 -17.66
C LYS A 69 -3.71 -2.22 -17.35
N LYS A 70 -4.81 -2.06 -18.08
CA LYS A 70 -5.77 -0.98 -17.84
C LYS A 70 -6.26 -1.10 -16.41
N ARG A 71 -6.04 -0.06 -15.60
CA ARG A 71 -6.54 -0.01 -14.23
C ARG A 71 -8.05 0.18 -14.27
N THR A 72 -8.80 -0.91 -14.20
CA THR A 72 -10.26 -0.90 -14.39
C THR A 72 -11.05 -0.49 -13.15
N ARG A 73 -10.46 -0.56 -11.95
CA ARG A 73 -11.18 -0.27 -10.70
C ARG A 73 -10.36 0.62 -9.75
N ARG A 74 -11.02 1.62 -9.19
CA ARG A 74 -10.56 2.39 -8.02
C ARG A 74 -11.47 2.04 -6.85
N THR A 75 -10.90 1.72 -5.70
CA THR A 75 -11.70 1.46 -4.50
C THR A 75 -12.33 2.76 -4.01
N VAL A 76 -13.66 2.82 -4.01
CA VAL A 76 -14.40 3.91 -3.36
C VAL A 76 -14.39 3.64 -1.86
N LYS A 77 -13.79 4.53 -1.08
CA LYS A 77 -13.83 4.47 0.38
C LYS A 77 -15.09 5.19 0.84
N TYR A 78 -15.94 4.51 1.61
CA TYR A 78 -17.07 5.13 2.30
C TYR A 78 -16.66 5.50 3.72
N ASN A 79 -17.12 6.66 4.17
CA ASN A 79 -16.93 7.09 5.55
C ASN A 79 -18.01 6.41 6.41
N ARG A 80 -17.63 5.82 7.55
CA ARG A 80 -18.55 5.09 8.44
C ARG A 80 -19.05 5.99 9.58
N ALA A 81 -20.24 5.69 10.08
CA ALA A 81 -20.73 6.23 11.34
C ALA A 81 -19.90 5.67 12.52
N ILE A 82 -19.88 6.41 13.63
CA ILE A 82 -19.22 6.02 14.87
C ILE A 82 -20.31 5.73 15.90
N ILE A 83 -20.09 4.78 16.82
CA ILE A 83 -21.07 4.42 17.86
C ILE A 83 -21.50 5.69 18.61
N GLY A 84 -22.81 5.96 18.65
CA GLY A 84 -23.41 7.14 19.28
C GLY A 84 -23.59 8.37 18.38
N LEU A 85 -23.00 8.42 17.18
CA LEU A 85 -23.19 9.51 16.22
C LEU A 85 -23.43 8.96 14.80
N SER A 86 -24.59 9.30 14.21
CA SER A 86 -24.85 9.01 12.80
C SER A 86 -23.88 9.75 11.87
N TRP A 87 -23.67 9.21 10.68
CA TRP A 87 -22.77 9.80 9.69
C TRP A 87 -23.25 11.20 9.24
N ASP A 88 -24.57 11.40 9.10
CA ASP A 88 -25.15 12.70 8.76
C ASP A 88 -24.84 13.78 9.79
N ASN A 89 -24.86 13.44 11.08
CA ASN A 89 -24.51 14.37 12.14
C ASN A 89 -23.02 14.79 12.08
N ILE A 90 -22.14 13.85 11.73
CA ILE A 90 -20.72 14.12 11.54
C ILE A 90 -20.50 15.01 10.31
N GLN A 91 -21.21 14.75 9.22
CA GLN A 91 -21.12 15.52 7.99
C GLN A 91 -21.64 16.95 8.18
N ASN A 92 -22.79 17.11 8.84
CA ASN A 92 -23.39 18.42 9.12
C ASN A 92 -22.47 19.29 9.98
N ARG A 93 -21.86 18.71 11.04
CA ARG A 93 -20.87 19.42 11.86
C ARG A 93 -19.61 19.80 11.08
N LYS A 94 -19.15 18.95 10.16
CA LYS A 94 -18.00 19.26 9.28
C LYS A 94 -18.30 20.37 8.27
N ASN A 95 -19.50 20.37 7.71
CA ASN A 95 -19.92 21.32 6.69
C ASN A 95 -20.40 22.67 7.25
N GLU A 96 -20.50 22.80 8.58
CA GLU A 96 -20.88 24.04 9.23
C GLU A 96 -19.90 25.18 8.91
N LYS A 97 -20.43 26.32 8.47
CA LYS A 97 -19.63 27.48 8.09
C LYS A 97 -18.85 28.03 9.30
N PRO A 98 -17.62 28.54 9.10
CA PRO A 98 -16.79 29.05 10.20
C PRO A 98 -17.46 30.20 10.98
N GLU A 99 -18.29 31.00 10.32
CA GLU A 99 -19.06 32.09 10.94
C GLU A 99 -20.06 31.57 11.98
N VAL A 100 -20.79 30.50 11.66
CA VAL A 100 -21.78 29.87 12.55
C VAL A 100 -21.07 29.21 13.74
N ARG A 101 -19.90 28.60 13.51
CA ARG A 101 -19.07 28.08 14.61
C ARG A 101 -18.55 29.19 15.51
N ALA A 102 -18.09 30.31 14.95
CA ALA A 102 -17.60 31.44 15.73
C ALA A 102 -18.71 32.08 16.56
N ALA A 103 -19.91 32.25 16.00
CA ALA A 103 -21.09 32.74 16.72
C ALA A 103 -21.49 31.79 17.86
N SER A 104 -21.57 30.49 17.59
CA SER A 104 -21.87 29.47 18.60
C SER A 104 -20.83 29.44 19.73
N ARG A 105 -19.55 29.63 19.38
CA ARG A 105 -18.46 29.73 20.37
C ARG A 105 -18.59 30.99 21.25
N LYS A 106 -18.91 32.15 20.66
CA LYS A 106 -19.09 33.41 21.41
C LYS A 106 -20.24 33.29 22.41
N THR A 107 -21.41 32.82 21.96
CA THR A 107 -22.58 32.62 22.83
C THR A 107 -22.31 31.60 23.95
N ALA A 108 -21.55 30.53 23.68
CA ALA A 108 -21.14 29.57 24.71
C ALA A 108 -20.20 30.19 25.76
N ILE A 109 -19.25 31.03 25.33
CA ILE A 109 -18.33 31.73 26.24
C ILE A 109 -19.09 32.71 27.14
N GLU A 110 -20.03 33.47 26.59
CA GLU A 110 -20.86 34.40 27.36
C GLU A 110 -21.75 33.68 28.38
N LYS A 111 -22.38 32.58 27.97
CA LYS A 111 -23.13 31.71 28.89
C LYS A 111 -22.23 31.17 30.00
N ALA A 112 -21.04 30.66 29.67
CA ALA A 112 -20.09 30.16 30.68
C ALA A 112 -19.63 31.26 31.66
N LYS A 113 -19.35 32.47 31.15
CA LYS A 113 -18.98 33.63 31.99
C LYS A 113 -20.11 34.03 32.93
N SER A 114 -21.35 34.09 32.45
CA SER A 114 -22.51 34.46 33.27
C SER A 114 -22.85 33.41 34.33
N VAL A 115 -22.71 32.11 34.04
CA VAL A 115 -22.86 31.03 35.04
C VAL A 115 -21.78 31.13 36.12
N LYS A 116 -20.52 31.38 35.73
CA LYS A 116 -19.41 31.56 36.67
C LYS A 116 -19.58 32.80 37.55
N ALA A 117 -20.08 33.91 36.99
CA ALA A 117 -20.39 35.12 37.75
C ALA A 117 -21.53 34.88 38.77
N LYS A 118 -22.53 34.06 38.41
CA LYS A 118 -23.61 33.68 39.33
C LYS A 118 -23.15 32.74 40.45
N SER A 119 -22.19 31.85 40.19
CA SER A 119 -21.64 30.95 41.23
C SER A 119 -20.61 31.62 42.15
N GLN A 120 -19.98 32.72 41.71
CA GLN A 120 -19.03 33.50 42.52
C GLN A 120 -19.66 34.61 43.37
N LYS A 121 -20.99 34.82 43.33
CA LYS A 121 -21.65 35.68 44.33
C LYS A 121 -21.43 35.07 45.73
N PRO A 122 -20.79 35.79 46.67
CA PRO A 122 -20.48 35.23 47.98
C PRO A 122 -21.79 34.89 48.69
N LYS A 123 -21.86 33.69 49.29
CA LYS A 123 -22.86 33.42 50.33
C LYS A 123 -22.67 34.48 51.41
N ALA A 124 -23.56 35.47 51.46
CA ALA A 124 -23.55 36.49 52.49
C ALA A 124 -23.57 35.80 53.86
N LYS A 125 -22.52 36.02 54.67
CA LYS A 125 -22.47 35.55 56.05
C LYS A 125 -23.65 36.17 56.79
N ALA A 126 -24.49 35.32 57.38
CA ALA A 126 -25.61 35.74 58.21
C ALA A 126 -25.12 36.65 59.34
N PRO A 127 -25.86 37.71 59.71
CA PRO A 127 -25.44 38.61 60.78
C PRO A 127 -25.61 37.90 62.12
N VAL A 128 -24.53 37.79 62.89
CA VAL A 128 -24.55 37.29 64.27
C VAL A 128 -25.22 38.36 65.13
N LYS A 129 -26.33 38.01 65.82
CA LYS A 129 -27.02 38.85 66.78
C LYS A 129 -26.26 38.89 68.12
N LYS A 130 -26.37 40.05 68.78
CA LYS A 130 -25.85 40.49 70.10
C LYS A 130 -25.59 39.39 71.12
#